data_AF-A0A967H2J4-F1
#
_entry.id   AF-A0A967H2J4-F1
#
_cell.length_a   1.000
_cell.length_b   1.000
_cell.length_c   1.000
_cell.angle_alpha   90.00
_cell.angle_beta   90.00
_cell.angle_gamma   90.00
#
_symmetry.space_group_name_H-M   'P 1'
#
loop_
_entity.id
_entity.type
_entity.pdbx_description
1 polymer ?
#
loop_
_entity_poly.entity_id
_entity_poly.type
_entity_poly.pdbx_seq_one_letter_code
_entity_poly.pdbx_strand_id
1 'polypeptide(L)'
;QVHGDGIAVVPSERGGPERIVPGVDGLLTGVPGVLLGIYVADCAAVYLVDRESGALGLVHSGRKGTELGIVGRAVERMGEEFGTRPGDL
;
A
#
# COMPACT_ATOMS: atom_id res chain seq x y z
N GLN A 1 2.13 -3.69 -10.37
CA GLN A 1 0.86 -4.45 -10.30
C GLN A 1 0.99 -5.72 -11.13
N VAL A 2 1.21 -6.84 -10.47
CA VAL A 2 1.34 -8.17 -11.09
C VAL A 2 0.24 -9.12 -10.60
N HIS A 3 -0.82 -8.56 -9.98
CA HIS A 3 -1.91 -9.30 -9.31
C HIS A 3 -1.39 -10.23 -8.21
N GLY A 4 -0.23 -9.91 -7.64
CA GLY A 4 0.38 -10.63 -6.54
C GLY A 4 0.03 -9.96 -5.22
N ASP A 5 0.98 -10.04 -4.29
CA ASP A 5 0.83 -9.58 -2.92
C ASP A 5 2.04 -8.82 -2.37
N GLY A 6 3.01 -8.51 -3.24
CA GLY A 6 4.15 -7.69 -2.89
C GLY A 6 3.71 -6.29 -2.46
N ILE A 7 4.35 -5.78 -1.41
CA ILE A 7 4.10 -4.46 -0.83
C ILE A 7 5.42 -3.69 -0.78
N ALA A 8 5.39 -2.42 -1.17
CA ALA A 8 6.54 -1.52 -1.05
C ALA A 8 6.24 -0.32 -0.17
N VAL A 9 7.23 0.11 0.61
CA VAL A 9 7.23 1.40 1.31
C VAL A 9 7.84 2.45 0.40
N VAL A 10 7.12 3.56 0.20
CA VAL A 10 7.48 4.67 -0.67
C VAL A 10 8.01 5.84 0.19
N PRO A 11 9.32 6.15 0.14
CA PRO A 11 9.92 7.25 0.91
C PRO A 11 9.75 8.63 0.23
N SER A 12 10.06 9.70 0.98
CA SER A 12 10.04 11.12 0.59
C SER A 12 10.80 11.42 -0.70
N GLU A 13 11.91 10.72 -0.92
CA GLU A 13 12.88 11.03 -1.99
C GLU A 13 12.45 10.58 -3.39
N ARG A 14 11.36 9.81 -3.54
CA ARG A 14 10.97 9.22 -4.85
C ARG A 14 10.04 10.12 -5.68
N GLY A 15 10.41 11.40 -5.78
CA GLY A 15 10.05 12.27 -6.91
C GLY A 15 10.93 12.06 -8.16
N GLY A 16 11.78 11.03 -8.15
CA GLY A 16 12.60 10.63 -9.31
C GLY A 16 11.78 10.01 -10.45
N PRO A 17 12.35 9.86 -11.65
CA PRO A 17 11.63 9.55 -12.90
C PRO A 17 10.85 8.22 -12.90
N GLU A 18 11.18 7.27 -12.02
CA GLU A 18 10.47 6.00 -11.89
C GLU A 18 9.29 6.09 -10.92
N ARG A 19 8.13 6.47 -11.49
CA ARG A 19 6.83 6.55 -10.80
C ARG A 19 6.20 5.19 -10.51
N ILE A 20 6.83 4.09 -10.91
CA ILE A 20 6.28 2.73 -10.87
C ILE A 20 7.22 1.84 -10.07
N VAL A 21 6.69 1.18 -9.03
CA VAL A 21 7.41 0.14 -8.30
C VAL A 21 7.11 -1.23 -8.94
N PRO A 22 8.11 -1.92 -9.52
CA PRO A 22 7.88 -3.19 -10.19
C PRO A 22 7.54 -4.31 -9.20
N GLY A 23 6.75 -5.29 -9.65
CA GLY A 23 6.50 -6.53 -8.89
C GLY A 23 5.62 -6.42 -7.65
N VAL A 24 5.11 -5.23 -7.32
CA VAL A 24 4.23 -5.01 -6.15
C VAL A 24 2.81 -4.62 -6.57
N ASP A 25 1.87 -4.89 -5.68
CA ASP A 25 0.45 -4.56 -5.80
C ASP A 25 -0.05 -3.73 -4.60
N GLY A 26 0.78 -3.55 -3.56
CA GLY A 26 0.54 -2.61 -2.46
C GLY A 26 1.65 -1.56 -2.33
N LEU A 27 1.26 -0.33 -2.02
CA LEU A 27 2.16 0.78 -1.72
C LEU A 27 1.80 1.35 -0.35
N LEU A 28 2.81 1.68 0.46
CA LEU A 28 2.65 2.31 1.75
C LEU A 28 3.50 3.58 1.83
N THR A 29 3.08 4.58 2.61
CA THR A 29 3.92 5.74 2.94
C THR A 29 3.49 6.35 4.27
N GLY A 30 4.46 6.83 5.05
CA GLY A 30 4.23 7.70 6.22
C GLY A 30 4.66 9.14 5.95
N VAL A 31 4.93 9.50 4.69
CA VAL A 31 5.50 10.79 4.33
C VAL A 31 4.42 11.75 3.84
N PRO A 32 4.20 12.89 4.52
CA PRO A 32 3.30 13.93 4.04
C PRO A 32 3.70 14.45 2.65
N GLY A 33 2.72 14.66 1.78
CA GLY A 33 2.93 15.18 0.43
C GLY A 33 3.29 14.12 -0.62
N VAL A 34 3.40 12.84 -0.25
CA VAL A 34 3.53 11.73 -1.19
C VAL A 34 2.14 11.23 -1.60
N LEU A 35 1.88 11.19 -2.91
CA LEU A 35 0.66 10.60 -3.47
C LEU A 35 0.93 9.15 -3.89
N LEU A 36 0.11 8.22 -3.40
CA LEU A 36 0.11 6.83 -3.86
C LEU A 36 -0.88 6.66 -5.03
N GLY A 37 -0.50 5.85 -6.03
CA GLY A 37 -1.33 5.59 -7.19
C GLY A 37 -1.26 4.13 -7.66
N ILE A 38 -2.41 3.59 -8.04
CA ILE A 38 -2.58 2.28 -8.68
C ILE A 38 -3.57 2.41 -9.84
N TYR A 39 -3.51 1.50 -10.80
CA TYR A 39 -4.52 1.40 -11.86
C TYR A 39 -5.54 0.32 -11.53
N VAL A 40 -6.83 0.61 -11.70
CA VAL A 40 -7.90 -0.38 -11.54
C VAL A 40 -8.94 -0.27 -12.64
N ALA A 41 -9.45 -1.42 -13.03
CA ALA A 41 -10.72 -1.62 -13.73
C ALA A 41 -11.25 -2.96 -13.20
N ASP A 42 -12.39 -2.95 -12.52
CA ASP A 42 -13.03 -4.06 -11.79
C ASP A 42 -12.34 -4.58 -10.52
N CYS A 43 -11.01 -4.57 -10.44
CA CYS A 43 -10.30 -4.94 -9.19
C CYS A 43 -10.52 -3.89 -8.09
N ALA A 44 -10.56 -4.32 -6.82
CA ALA A 44 -10.76 -3.41 -5.71
C ALA A 44 -9.50 -2.58 -5.43
N ALA A 45 -9.67 -1.25 -5.34
CA ALA A 45 -8.68 -0.36 -4.74
C ALA A 45 -9.00 -0.23 -3.25
N VAL A 46 -8.06 -0.64 -2.38
CA VAL A 46 -8.23 -0.58 -0.93
C VAL A 46 -7.28 0.46 -0.35
N TYR A 47 -7.86 1.51 0.25
CA TYR A 47 -7.13 2.49 1.03
C TYR A 47 -7.11 2.07 2.50
N LEU A 48 -5.94 2.16 3.13
CA LEU A 48 -5.74 1.94 4.56
C LEU A 48 -5.19 3.25 5.15
N VAL A 49 -5.83 3.79 6.17
CA VAL A 49 -5.51 5.12 6.70
C VAL A 49 -5.35 5.05 8.20
N ASP A 50 -4.13 5.17 8.68
CA ASP A 50 -3.86 5.35 10.10
C ASP A 50 -3.73 6.84 10.40
N ARG A 51 -4.74 7.40 11.09
CA ARG A 51 -4.78 8.84 11.40
C ARG A 51 -3.87 9.23 12.56
N GLU A 52 -3.46 8.26 13.39
CA GLU A 52 -2.59 8.49 14.55
C GLU A 52 -1.13 8.57 14.13
N SER A 53 -0.65 7.63 13.31
CA SER A 53 0.72 7.67 12.77
C SER A 53 0.85 8.54 11.52
N GLY A 54 -0.26 8.83 10.82
CA GLY A 54 -0.26 9.48 9.52
C GLY A 54 0.13 8.56 8.37
N ALA A 55 0.24 7.25 8.61
CA ALA A 55 0.55 6.27 7.57
C ALA A 55 -0.64 6.02 6.64
N LEU A 56 -0.33 5.87 5.36
CA LEU A 56 -1.27 5.58 4.28
C LEU A 56 -0.82 4.32 3.53
N GLY A 57 -1.77 3.42 3.28
CA GLY A 57 -1.62 2.30 2.37
C GLY A 57 -2.61 2.39 1.20
N LEU A 58 -2.16 1.97 0.01
CA LEU A 58 -3.01 1.80 -1.16
C LEU A 58 -2.70 0.46 -1.82
N VAL A 59 -3.71 -0.39 -1.92
CA VAL A 59 -3.57 -1.78 -2.34
C VAL A 59 -4.49 -2.11 -3.51
N HIS A 60 -3.92 -2.71 -4.56
CA HIS A 60 -4.64 -3.33 -5.66
C HIS A 60 -5.04 -4.76 -5.26
N SER A 61 -6.30 -4.95 -4.89
CA SER A 61 -6.85 -6.26 -4.50
C SER A 61 -7.75 -6.82 -5.60
N GLY A 62 -7.12 -7.40 -6.62
CA GLY A 62 -7.80 -8.30 -7.56
C GLY A 62 -7.96 -9.71 -6.97
N ARG A 63 -8.74 -10.58 -7.63
CA ARG A 63 -9.04 -11.95 -7.16
C ARG A 63 -7.83 -12.69 -6.57
N LYS A 64 -6.72 -12.76 -7.32
CA LYS A 64 -5.49 -13.45 -6.88
C LYS A 64 -4.83 -12.76 -5.68
N GLY A 65 -4.78 -11.42 -5.65
CA GLY A 65 -4.25 -10.68 -4.50
C GLY A 65 -5.08 -10.90 -3.24
N THR A 66 -6.42 -10.97 -3.38
CA THR A 66 -7.33 -11.31 -2.28
C THR A 66 -7.11 -12.73 -1.79
N GLU A 67 -7.02 -13.73 -2.69
CA GLU A 67 -6.71 -15.13 -2.34
C GLU A 67 -5.39 -15.25 -1.59
N LEU A 68 -4.39 -14.46 -1.99
CA LEU A 68 -3.12 -14.42 -1.29
C LEU A 68 -3.24 -13.73 0.07
N GLY A 69 -4.19 -12.82 0.30
CA GLY A 69 -4.33 -12.05 1.54
C GLY A 69 -3.65 -10.67 1.54
N ILE A 70 -3.55 -9.99 0.39
CA ILE A 70 -2.76 -8.75 0.23
C ILE A 70 -3.14 -7.63 1.22
N VAL A 71 -4.43 -7.47 1.57
CA VAL A 71 -4.87 -6.43 2.51
C VAL A 71 -4.36 -6.72 3.92
N GLY A 72 -4.44 -7.98 4.37
CA GLY A 72 -3.91 -8.38 5.68
C GLY A 72 -2.41 -8.14 5.78
N ARG A 73 -1.65 -8.55 4.76
CA ARG A 73 -0.21 -8.26 4.69
C ARG A 73 0.10 -6.76 4.69
N ALA A 74 -0.74 -5.93 4.06
CA ALA A 74 -0.54 -4.49 4.10
C ALA A 74 -0.73 -3.93 5.52
N VAL A 75 -1.74 -4.39 6.25
CA VAL A 75 -1.95 -4.03 7.67
C VAL A 75 -0.77 -4.47 8.54
N GLU A 76 -0.31 -5.72 8.39
CA GLU A 76 0.87 -6.23 9.10
C GLU A 76 2.11 -5.38 8.82
N ARG A 77 2.36 -5.08 7.54
CA ARG A 77 3.50 -4.27 7.12
C ARG A 77 3.41 -2.82 7.60
N MET A 78 2.22 -2.23 7.66
CA MET A 78 2.02 -0.91 8.27
C MET A 78 2.34 -0.92 9.76
N GLY A 79 1.99 -2.00 10.47
CA GLY A 79 2.37 -2.19 11.86
C GLY A 79 3.88 -2.28 12.06
N GLU A 80 4.58 -3.02 11.20
CA GLU A 80 6.04 -3.15 11.24
C GLU A 80 6.77 -1.83 10.92
N GLU A 81 6.29 -1.08 9.93
CA GLU A 81 7.00 0.09 9.38
C GLU A 81 6.66 1.39 10.10
N PHE A 82 5.41 1.55 10.55
CA PHE A 82 4.90 2.80 11.11
C PHE A 82 4.34 2.66 12.52
N GLY A 83 4.29 1.43 13.06
CA GLY A 83 3.67 1.18 14.36
C GLY A 83 2.15 1.24 14.33
N THR A 84 1.52 1.18 13.14
CA THR A 84 0.06 1.16 12.99
C THR A 84 -0.55 0.00 13.76
N ARG A 85 -1.59 0.28 14.55
CA ARG A 85 -2.41 -0.78 15.17
C ARG A 85 -3.65 -1.00 14.32
N PRO A 86 -4.13 -2.25 14.16
CA PRO A 86 -5.33 -2.51 13.37
C PRO A 86 -6.59 -1.76 13.82
N GLY A 87 -6.68 -1.36 15.09
CA GLY A 87 -7.79 -0.55 15.61
C GLY A 87 -7.74 0.94 15.24
N ASP A 88 -6.62 1.41 14.69
CA ASP A 88 -6.40 2.80 14.26
C ASP A 88 -6.61 2.99 12.73
N LEU A 89 -6.99 1.92 12.01
CA LEU A 89 -7.24 1.87 10.56
C LEU A 89 -8.71 2.08 10.17
#